data_AF-A0A645ID90-F1
#
_entry.id   AF-A0A645ID90-F1
#
_cell.length_a   1.000
_cell.length_b   1.000
_cell.length_c   1.000
_cell.angle_alpha   90.00
_cell.angle_beta   90.00
_cell.angle_gamma   90.00
#
_symmetry.space_group_name_H-M   'P 1'
#
loop_
_entity.id
_entity.type
_entity.pdbx_description
1 polymer ?
#
loop_
_entity_poly.entity_id
_entity_poly.type
_entity_poly.pdbx_seq_one_letter_code
_entity_poly.pdbx_strand_id
1 'polypeptide(L)' 'MGRRQFSYEINKRKAGIYFDFIFELDTEKVIDIKEKFKLDDRILRNMILICDRPETAVEGTIKLNLE' A
#
# COMPACT_ATOMS: atom_id res chain seq x y z
N MET A 1 -0.98 -1.57 -9.17
CA MET A 1 -2.26 -1.87 -9.84
C MET A 1 -2.83 -0.56 -10.42
N GLY A 2 -3.87 -0.58 -11.25
CA GLY A 2 -4.43 0.62 -11.91
C GLY A 2 -5.76 1.10 -11.30
N ARG A 3 -6.55 1.85 -12.08
CA ARG A 3 -7.91 2.24 -11.71
C ARG A 3 -8.84 1.03 -11.75
N ARG A 4 -9.58 0.77 -10.67
CA ARG A 4 -10.57 -0.32 -10.57
C ARG A 4 -11.87 0.19 -9.95
N GLN A 5 -12.98 -0.42 -10.35
CA GLN A 5 -14.29 -0.19 -9.75
C GLN A 5 -14.36 -0.92 -8.39
N PHE A 6 -14.95 -0.27 -7.39
CA PHE A 6 -15.13 -0.86 -6.07
C PHE A 6 -16.35 -1.80 -6.06
N SER A 7 -16.28 -2.87 -5.26
CA SER A 7 -17.41 -3.78 -5.06
C SER A 7 -18.58 -3.11 -4.33
N TYR A 8 -18.29 -2.13 -3.49
CA TYR A 8 -19.25 -1.27 -2.81
C TYR A 8 -18.72 0.17 -2.77
N GLU A 9 -19.62 1.13 -2.58
CA GLU A 9 -19.25 2.55 -2.57
C GLU A 9 -18.48 2.91 -1.29
N ILE A 10 -17.35 3.60 -1.44
CA ILE A 10 -16.51 4.08 -0.33
C ILE A 10 -16.48 5.60 -0.40
N ASN A 11 -16.88 6.29 0.66
CA ASN A 11 -16.94 7.77 0.71
C ASN A 11 -17.59 8.41 -0.52
N LYS A 12 -18.72 7.84 -0.99
CA LYS A 12 -19.44 8.29 -2.18
C LYS A 12 -18.66 8.16 -3.51
N ARG A 13 -17.63 7.31 -3.54
CA ARG A 13 -16.81 7.00 -4.73
C ARG A 13 -17.09 5.57 -5.18
N LYS A 14 -17.27 5.37 -6.49
CA LYS A 14 -17.52 4.05 -7.10
C LYS A 14 -16.26 3.36 -7.65
N ALA A 15 -15.16 4.09 -7.76
CA ALA A 15 -13.89 3.57 -8.29
C ALA A 15 -12.71 4.34 -7.70
N GLY A 16 -11.53 3.72 -7.72
CA GLY A 16 -10.28 4.33 -7.25
C GLY A 16 -9.06 3.66 -7.85
N ILE A 17 -7.88 4.11 -7.43
CA ILE A 17 -6.60 3.61 -7.91
C ILE A 17 -5.99 2.74 -6.80
N TYR A 18 -5.52 1.56 -7.17
CA TYR A 18 -4.89 0.62 -6.23
C TYR A 18 -3.37 0.66 -6.39
N PHE A 19 -2.68 1.02 -5.31
CA PHE A 19 -1.24 0.87 -5.21
C PHE A 19 -0.92 -0.37 -4.38
N ASP A 20 0.13 -1.09 -4.79
CA ASP A 20 0.61 -2.28 -4.12
C ASP A 20 2.13 -2.16 -4.03
N PHE A 21 2.66 -2.32 -2.82
CA PHE A 21 4.07 -2.15 -2.52
C PHE A 21 4.50 -3.24 -1.56
N ILE A 22 5.66 -3.84 -1.84
CA ILE A 22 6.31 -4.80 -0.96
C ILE A 22 7.65 -4.18 -0.58
N PHE A 23 7.87 -3.99 0.71
CA PHE A 23 9.10 -3.43 1.25
C PHE A 23 9.39 -4.02 2.63
N GLU A 24 10.66 -4.01 3.00
CA GLU A 24 11.12 -4.36 4.35
C GLU A 24 11.30 -3.06 5.15
N LEU A 25 10.76 -3.02 6.37
CA LEU A 25 10.75 -1.82 7.21
C LEU A 25 10.68 -2.24 8.68
N ASP A 26 11.26 -1.44 9.56
CA ASP A 26 11.10 -1.58 11.00
C ASP A 26 9.66 -1.29 11.49
N THR A 27 9.27 -1.92 12.58
CA THR A 27 7.89 -1.92 13.10
C THR A 27 7.44 -0.52 13.52
N GLU A 28 8.33 0.30 14.08
CA GLU A 28 8.01 1.67 14.50
C GLU A 28 7.55 2.53 13.32
N LYS A 29 8.20 2.36 12.16
CA LYS A 29 7.88 3.12 10.94
C LYS A 29 6.57 2.68 10.30
N VAL A 30 6.08 1.48 10.58
CA VAL A 30 4.74 1.04 10.13
C VAL A 30 3.65 1.89 10.78
N ILE A 31 3.83 2.28 12.04
CA ILE A 31 2.90 3.14 12.78
C ILE A 31 2.86 4.53 12.15
N ASP A 32 4.03 5.10 11.87
CA ASP A 32 4.17 6.41 11.22
C ASP A 32 3.40 6.47 9.88
N ILE A 33 3.53 5.42 9.05
CA ILE A 33 2.83 5.33 7.76
C ILE A 33 1.31 5.28 7.97
N LYS A 34 0.85 4.46 8.93
CA LYS A 34 -0.57 4.30 9.21
C LYS A 34 -1.21 5.62 9.65
N GLU A 35 -0.57 6.35 10.57
CA GLU A 35 -1.07 7.64 11.05
C GLU A 35 -1.03 8.71 9.96
N LYS A 36 0.05 8.76 9.16
CA LYS A 36 0.16 9.70 8.04
C LYS A 36 -0.96 9.51 7.01
N PHE A 37 -1.24 8.27 6.62
CA PHE A 37 -2.28 7.97 5.62
C PHE A 37 -3.70 8.07 6.15
N LYS A 38 -3.90 7.98 7.47
CA LYS A 38 -5.20 8.19 8.10
C LYS A 38 -5.65 9.65 8.03
N LEU A 39 -4.71 10.59 8.08
CA LEU A 39 -4.97 12.04 8.01
C LEU A 39 -5.11 12.57 6.57
N ASP A 40 -4.82 11.75 5.55
CA ASP A 40 -4.84 12.17 4.15
C ASP A 40 -6.18 11.79 3.50
N ASP A 41 -7.04 12.78 3.27
CA ASP A 41 -8.37 12.61 2.66
C ASP A 41 -8.34 12.03 1.23
N ARG A 42 -7.17 12.04 0.57
CA ARG A 42 -7.00 11.43 -0.76
C ARG A 42 -6.97 9.91 -0.67
N ILE A 43 -6.62 9.36 0.49
CA ILE A 43 -6.53 7.92 0.71
C ILE A 43 -7.86 7.42 1.25
N LEU A 44 -8.59 6.72 0.39
CA LEU A 44 -9.90 6.16 0.75
C LEU A 44 -9.79 4.96 1.70
N ARG A 45 -8.73 4.17 1.55
CA ARG A 45 -8.47 2.97 2.36
C ARG A 45 -7.00 2.60 2.29
N ASN A 46 -6.45 2.21 3.44
CA ASN A 46 -5.11 1.65 3.56
C ASN A 46 -5.20 0.25 4.19
N MET A 47 -4.37 -0.68 3.73
CA MET A 47 -4.21 -2.01 4.30
C MET A 47 -2.72 -2.35 4.31
N ILE A 48 -2.19 -2.67 5.49
CA ILE A 48 -0.81 -3.11 5.68
C ILE A 48 -0.87 -4.57 6.11
N LEU A 49 -0.16 -5.43 5.39
CA LEU A 49 -0.04 -6.85 5.70
C LEU A 49 1.40 -7.13 6.13
N ILE A 50 1.57 -7.80 7.27
CA ILE A 50 2.86 -8.35 7.66
C ILE A 50 2.99 -9.67 6.93
N CYS A 51 3.90 -9.71 5.97
CA CYS A 51 4.20 -10.92 5.22
C CYS A 51 5.48 -11.51 5.81
N ASP A 52 5.40 -12.75 6.30
CA ASP A 52 6.60 -13.53 6.53
C ASP A 52 7.28 -13.77 5.17
N ARG A 53 8.61 -13.67 5.11
CA ARG A 53 9.36 -13.90 3.87
C ARG A 53 9.03 -15.32 3.38
N PRO A 54 8.33 -15.49 2.24
CA PRO A 54 8.06 -16.83 1.74
C PRO A 54 9.39 -17.46 1.30
N GLU A 55 9.60 -18.76 1.58
CA GLU A 55 10.83 -19.49 1.21
C GLU A 55 11.14 -19.40 -0.30
N THR A 56 10.16 -19.08 -1.12
CA THR A 56 10.24 -18.98 -2.58
C THR A 56 10.47 -17.56 -3.11
N ALA A 57 10.69 -16.57 -2.26
CA ALA A 57 10.91 -15.19 -2.67
C ALA A 57 12.20 -15.05 -3.50
N VAL A 58 12.06 -14.83 -4.80
CA VAL A 58 13.18 -14.49 -5.68
C VAL A 58 13.62 -13.05 -5.35
N GLU A 59 14.91 -12.83 -5.08
CA GLU A 59 15.47 -11.49 -4.85
C GLU A 59 15.29 -10.61 -6.10
N GLY A 60 14.20 -9.85 -6.13
CA GLY A 60 13.97 -8.86 -7.17
C GLY A 60 14.87 -7.64 -6.94
N THR A 61 15.75 -7.35 -7.90
CA THR A 61 16.54 -6.11 -7.93
C THR A 61 15.61 -4.93 -8.24
N ILE A 62 15.10 -4.27 -7.19
CA ILE A 62 14.32 -3.04 -7.36
C ILE A 62 15.27 -1.88 -7.66
N LYS A 63 15.31 -1.41 -8.91
CA LYS A 63 15.92 -0.12 -9.25
C LYS A 63 14.97 1.00 -8.86
N LEU A 64 15.21 1.64 -7.72
CA LEU A 64 14.57 2.91 -7.38
C LEU A 64 15.20 4.00 -8.27
N ASN A 65 14.55 4.34 -9.39
CA ASN A 65 14.88 5.57 -10.11
C ASN A 65 14.26 6.73 -9.35
N LEU A 66 15.06 7.39 -8.52
CA LEU A 66 14.76 8.71 -7.98
C LEU A 66 15.67 9.70 -8.73
N GLU A 67 15.08 10.45 -9.67
CA GLU A 67 15.68 11.67 -10.25
C GLU A 67 15.48 12.85 -9.30
#